data_AF-A0A963R8Q4-F1
#
_entry.id   AF-A0A963R8Q4-F1
#
_cell.length_a   1.000
_cell.length_b   1.000
_cell.length_c   1.000
_cell.angle_alpha   90.00
_cell.angle_beta   90.00
_cell.angle_gamma   90.00
#
_symmetry.space_group_name_H-M   'P 1'
#
loop_
_entity.id
_entity.type
_entity.pdbx_description
1 polymer ?
#
loop_
_entity_poly.entity_id
_entity_poly.type
_entity_poly.pdbx_seq_one_letter_code
_entity_poly.pdbx_strand_id
1 'polypeptide(L)'
;MLRQYELVERVKAYDPEADEAILNRAYVYTVQKHGTQKRASGDPYFSHPIEVAGLMTELKLDQETIVTALLHDTVEDTLATIEEVEDYFGPDVARLVDGVTKLSKIETLTENERAAENLRKFFLAMSEDLRVLLVKLADRLHNMRTL
;
A
#
# COMPACT_ATOMS: atom_id res chain seq x y z
N MET A 1 0.20 16.45 0.61
CA MET A 1 -0.31 15.49 1.60
C MET A 1 -1.81 15.63 1.74
N LEU A 2 -2.52 14.64 1.22
CA LEU A 2 -3.96 14.47 1.40
C LEU A 2 -4.30 14.33 2.88
N ARG A 3 -5.24 15.15 3.36
CA ARG A 3 -5.82 14.98 4.69
C ARG A 3 -6.79 13.80 4.68
N GLN A 4 -7.03 13.25 5.86
CA GLN A 4 -7.92 12.11 6.08
C GLN A 4 -9.30 12.29 5.40
N TYR A 5 -9.99 13.40 5.67
CA TYR A 5 -11.31 13.66 5.08
C TYR A 5 -11.25 13.82 3.56
N GLU A 6 -10.18 14.43 3.02
CA GLU A 6 -10.03 14.64 1.58
C GLU A 6 -9.87 13.30 0.84
N LEU A 7 -9.16 12.34 1.44
CA LEU A 7 -9.02 10.99 0.88
C LEU A 7 -10.39 10.30 0.82
N VAL A 8 -11.14 10.33 1.92
CA VAL A 8 -12.49 9.74 1.99
C VAL A 8 -13.42 10.39 0.97
N GLU A 9 -13.45 11.73 0.90
CA GLU A 9 -14.27 12.46 -0.06
C GLU A 9 -13.93 12.10 -1.51
N ARG A 10 -12.64 11.92 -1.83
CA ARG A 10 -12.23 11.47 -3.17
C ARG A 10 -12.74 10.08 -3.51
N VAL A 11 -12.67 9.13 -2.57
CA VAL A 11 -13.20 7.78 -2.78
C VAL A 11 -14.72 7.83 -2.95
N LYS A 12 -15.42 8.51 -2.03
CA LYS A 12 -16.88 8.68 -2.04
C LYS A 12 -17.40 9.35 -3.31
N ALA A 13 -16.60 10.20 -3.96
CA ALA A 13 -16.98 10.86 -5.21
C ALA A 13 -17.17 9.88 -6.38
N TYR A 14 -16.49 8.73 -6.39
CA TYR A 14 -16.66 7.70 -7.43
C TYR A 14 -17.29 6.40 -6.90
N ASP A 15 -17.22 6.14 -5.60
CA ASP A 15 -17.86 5.01 -4.93
C ASP A 15 -18.59 5.50 -3.67
N PRO A 16 -19.86 5.93 -3.80
CA PRO A 16 -20.65 6.43 -2.67
C PRO A 16 -20.89 5.40 -1.56
N GLU A 17 -20.81 4.10 -1.88
CA GLU A 17 -21.07 3.01 -0.94
C GLU A 17 -19.83 2.57 -0.16
N ALA A 18 -18.64 3.09 -0.51
CA ALA A 18 -17.40 2.81 0.21
C ALA A 18 -17.54 3.03 1.72
N ASP A 19 -16.96 2.16 2.53
CA ASP A 19 -16.97 2.27 3.98
C ASP A 19 -15.99 3.38 4.42
N GLU A 20 -16.54 4.51 4.85
CA GLU A 20 -15.74 5.61 5.37
C GLU A 20 -14.96 5.20 6.64
N ALA A 21 -15.53 4.32 7.47
CA ALA A 21 -14.89 3.90 8.70
C ALA A 21 -13.63 3.07 8.45
N ILE A 22 -13.61 2.21 7.43
CA ILE A 22 -12.43 1.40 7.09
C ILE A 22 -11.30 2.27 6.54
N LEU A 23 -11.62 3.23 5.66
CA LEU A 23 -10.66 4.19 5.11
C LEU A 23 -10.04 5.07 6.20
N ASN A 24 -10.87 5.59 7.10
CA ASN A 24 -10.43 6.38 8.23
C ASN A 24 -9.53 5.58 9.18
N ARG A 25 -9.91 4.34 9.50
CA ARG A 25 -9.11 3.44 10.34
C ARG A 25 -7.75 3.17 9.71
N ALA A 26 -7.70 2.89 8.41
CA ALA A 26 -6.46 2.62 7.69
C ALA A 26 -5.52 3.84 7.72
N TYR A 27 -6.06 5.04 7.47
CA TYR A 27 -5.29 6.28 7.53
C TYR A 27 -4.65 6.49 8.90
N VAL A 28 -5.45 6.34 9.97
CA VAL A 28 -4.97 6.49 11.35
C VAL A 28 -3.93 5.42 11.68
N TYR A 29 -4.17 4.18 11.29
CA TYR A 29 -3.25 3.07 11.53
C TYR A 29 -1.88 3.31 10.89
N THR A 30 -1.84 3.73 9.62
CA THR A 30 -0.61 4.11 8.91
C THR A 30 0.14 5.22 9.62
N VAL A 31 -0.56 6.29 10.03
CA VAL A 31 0.05 7.41 10.75
C VAL A 31 0.59 6.96 12.11
N GLN A 32 -0.09 6.06 12.81
CA GLN A 32 0.38 5.52 14.09
C GLN A 32 1.61 4.62 13.92
N LYS A 33 1.61 3.69 12.97
CA LYS A 33 2.71 2.73 12.75
C LYS A 33 3.98 3.43 12.26
N HIS A 34 3.85 4.43 11.39
CA HIS A 34 4.98 5.19 10.85
C HIS A 34 5.23 6.53 11.59
N GLY A 35 4.52 6.82 12.68
CA GLY A 35 4.45 8.17 13.28
C GLY A 35 5.78 8.73 13.79
N THR A 36 6.69 7.85 14.22
CA THR A 36 8.06 8.24 14.63
C THR A 36 9.09 8.12 13.52
N GLN A 37 8.71 7.53 12.37
CA GLN A 37 9.60 7.28 11.25
C GLN A 37 9.71 8.53 10.38
N LYS A 38 10.94 8.83 9.96
CA LYS A 38 11.25 9.94 9.06
C LYS A 38 11.91 9.42 7.80
N ARG A 39 11.64 10.08 6.67
CA ARG A 39 12.39 9.90 5.42
C ARG A 39 13.79 10.50 5.55
N ALA A 40 14.67 10.17 4.59
CA ALA A 40 16.01 10.76 4.49
C ALA A 40 15.98 12.30 4.37
N SER A 41 14.90 12.87 3.81
CA SER A 41 14.65 14.32 3.74
C SER A 41 14.33 14.97 5.09
N GLY A 42 13.97 14.18 6.11
CA GLY A 42 13.48 14.66 7.42
C GLY A 42 11.96 14.73 7.54
N ASP A 43 11.21 14.53 6.45
CA ASP A 43 9.75 14.51 6.44
C ASP A 43 9.18 13.25 7.13
N PRO A 44 7.97 13.31 7.70
CA PRO A 44 7.33 12.13 8.27
C PRO A 44 7.07 11.04 7.22
N TYR A 45 7.41 9.78 7.52
CA TYR A 45 7.32 8.68 6.56
C TYR A 45 5.89 8.38 6.10
N PHE A 46 4.90 8.54 7.00
CA PHE A 46 3.49 8.30 6.70
C PHE A 46 2.95 9.14 5.52
N SER A 47 3.64 10.23 5.16
CA SER A 47 3.30 11.02 3.97
C SER A 47 3.33 10.19 2.68
N HIS A 48 4.22 9.21 2.58
CA HIS A 48 4.38 8.38 1.40
C HIS A 48 3.18 7.46 1.14
N PRO A 49 2.78 6.57 2.06
CA PRO A 49 1.61 5.72 1.85
C PRO A 49 0.33 6.52 1.56
N ILE A 50 0.19 7.72 2.12
CA ILE A 50 -0.93 8.62 1.84
C ILE A 50 -0.91 9.10 0.39
N GLU A 51 0.24 9.47 -0.15
CA GLU A 51 0.37 9.90 -1.55
C GLU A 51 0.17 8.71 -2.52
N VAL A 52 0.64 7.51 -2.16
CA VAL A 52 0.36 6.28 -2.93
C VAL A 52 -1.14 5.99 -2.96
N ALA A 53 -1.83 6.08 -1.82
CA ALA A 53 -3.30 5.95 -1.76
C ALA A 53 -4.00 7.04 -2.60
N GLY A 54 -3.49 8.27 -2.57
CA GLY A 54 -3.95 9.36 -3.44
C GLY A 54 -3.90 9.01 -4.93
N LEU A 55 -2.80 8.42 -5.39
CA LEU A 55 -2.68 7.95 -6.78
C LEU A 55 -3.71 6.86 -7.10
N MET A 56 -4.02 5.97 -6.17
CA MET A 56 -5.06 4.95 -6.38
C MET A 56 -6.47 5.57 -6.51
N THR A 57 -6.74 6.68 -5.81
CA THR A 57 -8.02 7.41 -6.00
C THR A 57 -8.13 8.05 -7.39
N GLU A 58 -7.03 8.47 -8.00
CA GLU A 58 -7.02 9.01 -9.37
C GLU A 58 -7.38 7.93 -10.40
N LEU A 59 -7.00 6.69 -10.12
CA LEU A 59 -7.37 5.50 -10.91
C LEU A 59 -8.76 4.95 -10.57
N LYS A 60 -9.45 5.52 -9.58
CA LYS A 60 -10.79 5.11 -9.12
C LYS A 60 -10.88 3.64 -8.72
N LEU A 61 -9.88 3.14 -8.00
CA LEU A 61 -9.87 1.76 -7.50
C LEU A 61 -10.76 1.58 -6.26
N ASP A 62 -11.12 0.33 -5.98
CA ASP A 62 -11.94 -0.07 -4.84
C ASP A 62 -11.29 0.30 -3.49
N GLN A 63 -12.13 0.38 -2.45
CA GLN A 63 -11.69 0.76 -1.11
C GLN A 63 -10.60 -0.18 -0.57
N GLU A 64 -10.65 -1.48 -0.88
CA GLU A 64 -9.66 -2.46 -0.43
C GLU A 64 -8.28 -2.13 -1.02
N THR A 65 -8.22 -1.67 -2.27
CA THR A 65 -6.96 -1.18 -2.86
C THR A 65 -6.49 0.09 -2.18
N ILE A 66 -7.38 1.03 -1.87
CA ILE A 66 -7.00 2.28 -1.18
C ILE A 66 -6.44 1.97 0.22
N VAL A 67 -7.11 1.08 0.97
CA VAL A 67 -6.63 0.60 2.27
C VAL A 67 -5.29 -0.11 2.11
N THR A 68 -5.13 -1.00 1.13
CA THR A 68 -3.86 -1.67 0.85
C THR A 68 -2.74 -0.66 0.58
N ALA A 69 -3.00 0.38 -0.22
CA ALA A 69 -2.02 1.43 -0.50
C ALA A 69 -1.61 2.22 0.75
N LEU A 70 -2.53 2.46 1.69
CA LEU A 70 -2.20 3.07 2.97
C LEU A 70 -1.33 2.14 3.84
N LEU A 71 -1.54 0.83 3.75
CA LEU A 71 -0.91 -0.17 4.63
C LEU A 71 0.33 -0.84 4.04
N HIS A 72 0.67 -0.60 2.77
CA HIS A 72 1.60 -1.45 2.00
C HIS A 72 2.98 -1.62 2.63
N ASP A 73 3.51 -0.58 3.28
CA ASP A 73 4.81 -0.61 3.96
C ASP A 73 4.71 -0.92 5.46
N THR A 74 3.50 -1.00 6.03
CA THR A 74 3.35 -1.15 7.49
C THR A 74 3.94 -2.47 7.99
N VAL A 75 3.80 -3.55 7.21
CA VAL A 75 4.33 -4.88 7.57
C VAL A 75 5.82 -4.99 7.28
N GLU A 76 6.34 -4.24 6.30
CA GLU A 76 7.76 -4.28 5.95
C GLU A 76 8.60 -3.42 6.90
N ASP A 77 8.12 -2.23 7.24
CA ASP A 77 8.91 -1.20 7.91
C ASP A 77 8.56 -1.01 9.40
N THR A 78 7.54 -1.72 9.90
CA THR A 78 7.09 -1.57 11.29
C THR A 78 6.88 -2.94 11.96
N LEU A 79 6.33 -2.95 13.18
CA LEU A 79 6.03 -4.18 13.92
C LEU A 79 4.63 -4.75 13.60
N ALA A 80 3.95 -4.23 12.57
CA ALA A 80 2.67 -4.77 12.14
C ALA A 80 2.82 -6.18 11.56
N THR A 81 1.82 -7.03 11.78
CA THR A 81 1.76 -8.37 11.19
C THR A 81 0.57 -8.52 10.25
N ILE A 82 0.59 -9.54 9.38
CA ILE A 82 -0.53 -9.80 8.47
C ILE A 82 -1.78 -10.21 9.25
N GLU A 83 -1.62 -10.93 10.35
CA GLU A 83 -2.73 -11.30 11.24
C GLU A 83 -3.37 -10.06 11.86
N GLU A 84 -2.57 -9.07 12.28
CA GLU A 84 -3.07 -7.79 12.78
C GLU A 84 -3.87 -7.06 11.68
N VAL A 85 -3.37 -7.05 10.44
CA VAL A 85 -4.08 -6.44 9.31
C VAL A 85 -5.40 -7.16 9.02
N GLU A 86 -5.42 -8.49 9.07
CA GLU A 86 -6.63 -9.29 8.87
C GLU A 86 -7.68 -9.01 9.94
N ASP A 87 -7.29 -8.92 11.21
CA ASP A 87 -8.21 -8.63 12.32
C ASP A 87 -8.85 -7.24 12.21
N TYR A 88 -8.10 -6.22 11.76
CA TYR A 88 -8.59 -4.85 11.66
C TYR A 88 -9.28 -4.51 10.34
N PHE A 89 -8.90 -5.14 9.23
CA PHE A 89 -9.29 -4.73 7.87
C PHE A 89 -9.86 -5.86 7.02
N GLY A 90 -9.85 -7.10 7.53
CA GLY A 90 -10.41 -8.27 6.88
C GLY A 90 -9.44 -9.01 5.97
N PRO A 91 -9.84 -10.22 5.53
CA PRO A 91 -8.95 -11.15 4.82
C PRO A 91 -8.54 -10.67 3.42
N ASP A 92 -9.38 -9.89 2.74
CA ASP A 92 -9.05 -9.38 1.41
C ASP A 92 -7.93 -8.34 1.45
N VAL A 93 -7.99 -7.40 2.40
CA VAL A 93 -6.91 -6.42 2.60
C VAL A 93 -5.64 -7.11 3.05
N ALA A 94 -5.72 -8.06 3.98
CA ALA A 94 -4.57 -8.82 4.45
C ALA A 94 -3.86 -9.56 3.30
N ARG A 95 -4.64 -10.23 2.44
CA ARG A 95 -4.13 -10.91 1.24
C ARG A 95 -3.43 -9.95 0.28
N LEU A 96 -4.00 -8.76 0.06
CA LEU A 96 -3.41 -7.74 -0.81
C LEU A 96 -2.10 -7.18 -0.23
N VAL A 97 -2.09 -6.83 1.05
CA VAL A 97 -0.89 -6.32 1.74
C VAL A 97 0.22 -7.37 1.74
N ASP A 98 -0.08 -8.63 2.08
CA ASP A 98 0.88 -9.74 2.01
C ASP A 98 1.43 -9.91 0.59
N GLY A 99 0.57 -9.80 -0.43
CA GLY A 99 0.96 -9.81 -1.83
C GLY A 99 1.97 -8.71 -2.17
N VAL A 100 1.74 -7.48 -1.72
CA VAL A 100 2.65 -6.33 -1.98
C VAL A 100 3.98 -6.52 -1.25
N THR A 101 3.96 -6.93 0.03
CA THR A 101 5.16 -7.23 0.82
C THR A 101 6.01 -8.36 0.21
N LYS A 102 5.38 -9.46 -0.22
CA LYS A 102 6.09 -10.54 -0.91
C LYS A 102 6.72 -10.05 -2.21
N LEU A 103 6.05 -9.14 -2.91
CA LEU A 103 6.56 -8.57 -4.15
C LEU A 103 7.83 -7.75 -3.93
N SER A 104 7.83 -6.86 -2.93
CA SER A 104 9.01 -6.10 -2.50
C SER A 104 10.20 -7.01 -2.18
N LYS A 105 9.98 -8.12 -1.46
CA LYS A 105 11.03 -9.10 -1.13
C LYS A 105 11.60 -9.82 -2.35
N ILE A 106 10.80 -10.08 -3.39
CA ILE A 106 11.30 -10.70 -4.62
C ILE A 106 12.17 -9.71 -5.40
N GLU A 107 11.80 -8.42 -5.42
CA GLU A 107 12.59 -7.39 -6.12
C GLU A 107 14.00 -7.25 -5.51
N THR A 108 14.15 -7.31 -4.18
CA THR A 108 15.47 -7.24 -3.53
C THR A 108 16.36 -8.44 -3.82
N LEU A 109 15.78 -9.61 -4.11
CA LEU A 109 16.53 -10.82 -4.50
C LEU A 109 17.05 -10.78 -5.94
N THR A 110 16.61 -9.84 -6.79
CA THR A 110 16.98 -9.77 -8.21
C THR A 110 18.43 -9.35 -8.49
N GLU A 111 19.18 -8.90 -7.47
CA GLU A 111 20.59 -8.54 -7.63
C GLU A 111 21.52 -9.78 -7.83
N ASN A 112 21.05 -11.01 -7.61
CA ASN A 112 21.82 -12.24 -7.83
C ASN A 112 21.20 -13.21 -8.89
N GLU A 113 21.87 -13.32 -10.04
CA GLU A 113 21.94 -14.36 -11.11
C GLU A 113 20.83 -15.42 -11.38
N ARG A 114 19.54 -15.22 -11.06
CA ARG A 114 18.43 -16.02 -11.65
C ARG A 114 17.20 -15.21 -12.05
N ALA A 115 17.45 -14.13 -12.81
CA ALA A 115 16.41 -13.18 -13.23
C ALA A 115 15.16 -13.84 -13.83
N ALA A 116 15.29 -14.86 -14.69
CA ALA A 116 14.14 -15.48 -15.35
C ALA A 116 13.24 -16.34 -14.42
N GLU A 117 13.83 -17.07 -13.47
CA GLU A 117 13.06 -17.91 -12.53
C GLU A 117 12.38 -17.05 -11.46
N ASN A 118 13.07 -16.01 -10.98
CA ASN A 118 12.52 -15.03 -10.05
C ASN A 118 11.41 -14.19 -10.71
N LEU A 119 11.60 -13.76 -11.96
CA LEU A 119 10.58 -13.05 -12.73
C LEU A 119 9.34 -13.94 -12.98
N ARG A 120 9.51 -15.24 -13.19
CA ARG A 120 8.38 -16.17 -13.33
C ARG A 120 7.62 -16.35 -12.00
N LYS A 121 8.31 -16.48 -10.87
CA LYS A 121 7.69 -16.54 -9.53
C LYS A 121 7.00 -15.24 -9.17
N PHE A 122 7.61 -14.11 -9.53
CA PHE A 122 7.05 -12.76 -9.44
C PHE A 122 5.74 -12.67 -10.23
N PHE A 123 5.73 -12.98 -11.53
CA PHE A 123 4.51 -12.96 -12.33
C PHE A 123 3.43 -13.94 -11.82
N LEU A 124 3.81 -15.10 -11.29
CA LEU A 124 2.85 -16.06 -10.74
C LEU A 124 2.16 -15.50 -9.49
N ALA A 125 2.93 -14.94 -8.55
CA ALA A 125 2.41 -14.32 -7.33
C ALA A 125 1.55 -13.08 -7.61
N MET A 126 1.83 -12.36 -8.69
CA MET A 126 1.03 -11.22 -9.13
C MET A 126 -0.22 -11.58 -9.94
N SER A 127 -0.24 -12.78 -10.55
CA SER A 127 -1.34 -13.18 -11.44
C SER A 127 -2.67 -13.39 -10.71
N GLU A 128 -2.64 -13.49 -9.39
CA GLU A 128 -3.85 -13.72 -8.58
C GLU A 128 -4.63 -12.43 -8.30
N ASP A 129 -3.98 -11.27 -8.27
CA ASP A 129 -4.66 -9.99 -8.04
C ASP A 129 -3.90 -8.78 -8.62
N LEU A 130 -4.45 -8.19 -9.69
CA LEU A 130 -3.86 -7.03 -10.37
C LEU A 130 -3.71 -5.81 -9.45
N ARG A 131 -4.51 -5.71 -8.38
CA ARG A 131 -4.45 -4.59 -7.43
C ARG A 131 -3.08 -4.50 -6.76
N VAL A 132 -2.43 -5.65 -6.49
CA VAL A 132 -1.06 -5.72 -5.94
C VAL A 132 -0.05 -5.03 -6.85
N LEU A 133 -0.14 -5.27 -8.17
CA LEU A 133 0.73 -4.63 -9.16
C LEU A 133 0.56 -3.12 -9.16
N LEU A 134 -0.70 -2.67 -9.17
CA LEU A 134 -1.03 -1.25 -9.28
C LEU A 134 -0.49 -0.47 -8.07
N VAL A 135 -0.66 -1.01 -6.86
CA VAL A 135 -0.08 -0.43 -5.65
C VAL A 135 1.44 -0.36 -5.76
N LYS A 136 2.11 -1.43 -6.21
CA LYS A 136 3.58 -1.43 -6.33
C LYS A 136 4.10 -0.45 -7.37
N LEU A 137 3.41 -0.31 -8.50
CA LEU A 137 3.76 0.69 -9.51
C LEU A 137 3.60 2.11 -8.98
N ALA A 138 2.57 2.36 -8.17
CA ALA A 138 2.35 3.66 -7.56
C ALA A 138 3.36 3.99 -6.46
N ASP A 139 3.74 3.02 -5.63
CA ASP A 139 4.88 3.11 -4.70
C ASP A 139 6.14 3.57 -5.46
N ARG A 140 6.54 2.84 -6.51
CA ARG A 140 7.68 3.22 -7.35
C ARG A 140 7.56 4.59 -7.97
N LEU A 141 6.38 4.92 -8.51
CA LEU A 141 6.14 6.23 -9.11
C LEU A 141 6.35 7.35 -8.09
N HIS A 142 5.83 7.19 -6.87
CA HIS A 142 6.03 8.17 -5.83
C HIS A 142 7.50 8.28 -5.42
N ASN A 143 8.18 7.14 -5.23
CA ASN A 143 9.61 7.15 -4.88
C ASN A 143 10.45 7.88 -5.94
N MET A 144 10.19 7.66 -7.23
CA MET A 144 10.85 8.39 -8.31
C MET A 144 10.55 9.90 -8.33
N ARG A 145 9.37 10.32 -7.83
CA ARG A 145 9.00 11.75 -7.71
C ARG A 145 9.64 12.45 -6.51
N THR A 146 10.14 11.69 -5.53
CA THR A 146 10.68 12.22 -4.27
C THR A 146 12.18 11.95 -4.08
N LEU A 147 12.91 11.71 -5.17
CA LEU A 147 14.38 11.58 -5.19
C LEU A 147 15.09 12.92 -4.91
#